data_AF-A0A950PJE4-F1
#
_entry.id   AF-A0A950PJE4-F1
#
_cell.length_a   1.000
_cell.length_b   1.000
_cell.length_c   1.000
_cell.angle_alpha   90.00
_cell.angle_beta   90.00
_cell.angle_gamma   90.00
#
_symmetry.space_group_name_H-M   'P 1'
#
loop_
_entity.id
_entity.type
_entity.pdbx_description
1 polymer ?
#
loop_
_entity_poly.entity_id
_entity_poly.type
_entity_poly.pdbx_seq_one_letter_code
_entity_poly.pdbx_strand_id
1 'polypeptide(L)' 'YVSRIRRDPSVPHGLSLWVVADNLRKGAALNAVQIAEILAAEHLGGKRRAAPPRLEAVRAK' A
#
# COMPACT_ATOMS: atom_id res chain seq x y z
N TYR A 1 -2.50 -9.75 -0.94
CA TYR A 1 -3.79 -10.33 -0.51
C TYR A 1 -3.88 -10.29 1.00
N VAL A 2 -5.06 -9.99 1.54
CA VAL A 2 -5.33 -9.94 2.98
C VAL A 2 -6.57 -10.76 3.27
N SER A 3 -6.54 -11.59 4.32
CA SER A 3 -7.66 -12.42 4.75
C SER A 3 -7.61 -12.72 6.26
N ARG A 4 -8.53 -13.56 6.75
CA ARG A 4 -8.59 -14.05 8.15
C ARG A 4 -8.62 -12.92 9.20
N ILE A 5 -9.23 -11.79 8.84
CA ILE A 5 -9.37 -10.60 9.69
C ILE A 5 -10.29 -10.97 10.87
N ARG A 6 -9.79 -10.84 12.10
CA ARG A 6 -10.54 -11.11 13.33
C ARG A 6 -9.98 -10.31 14.50
N ARG A 7 -10.81 -10.08 15.53
CA ARG A 7 -10.34 -9.52 16.81
C ARG A 7 -9.40 -10.51 17.49
N ASP A 8 -8.32 -10.00 18.06
CA ASP A 8 -7.41 -10.78 18.88
C ASP A 8 -8.02 -10.96 20.29
N PRO A 9 -8.09 -12.19 20.83
CA PRO A 9 -8.67 -12.41 22.14
C PRO A 9 -7.75 -12.03 23.31
N SER A 10 -6.44 -11.84 23.06
CA SER A 10 -5.44 -11.59 24.10
C SER A 10 -5.14 -10.11 24.34
N VAL A 11 -5.43 -9.24 23.35
CA VAL A 11 -5.15 -7.80 23.42
C VAL A 11 -6.46 -7.02 23.23
N PRO A 12 -6.85 -6.11 24.15
CA PRO A 12 -8.14 -5.39 24.12
C PRO A 12 -8.47 -4.67 22.80
N HIS A 13 -7.45 -4.27 22.05
CA HIS A 13 -7.58 -3.62 20.73
C HIS A 13 -6.75 -4.34 19.66
N GLY A 14 -6.44 -5.62 19.85
CA GLY A 14 -5.68 -6.41 18.89
C GLY A 14 -6.51 -6.85 17.68
N LEU A 15 -5.85 -6.90 16.52
CA LEU A 15 -6.41 -7.37 15.26
C LEU A 15 -5.46 -8.40 14.66
N SER A 16 -5.94 -9.62 14.44
CA SER A 16 -5.19 -10.63 13.70
C SER A 16 -5.64 -10.65 12.24
N LEU A 17 -4.68 -10.76 11.33
CA LEU A 17 -4.92 -10.90 9.89
C LEU A 17 -3.85 -11.78 9.26
N TRP A 18 -4.17 -12.32 8.08
CA TRP A 18 -3.27 -13.09 7.25
C TRP A 18 -2.95 -12.32 5.98
N VAL A 19 -1.66 -12.10 5.71
CA VAL A 19 -1.20 -11.30 4.57
C VAL A 19 -0.26 -12.15 3.73
N VAL A 20 -0.53 -12.19 2.42
CA VAL A 20 0.34 -12.87 1.43
C VAL A 20 0.57 -11.93 0.27
N ALA A 21 1.81 -11.86 -0.20
CA ALA A 21 2.19 -11.16 -1.42
C ALA A 21 3.32 -11.90 -2.11
N ASP A 22 3.46 -11.66 -3.42
CA ASP A 22 4.65 -12.04 -4.18
C ASP A 22 5.84 -11.19 -3.68
N ASN A 23 6.85 -11.88 -3.13
CA ASN A 23 8.02 -11.27 -2.51
C ASN A 23 8.97 -10.63 -3.54
N LEU A 24 9.09 -11.20 -4.73
CA LEU A 24 9.95 -10.65 -5.78
C LEU A 24 9.26 -9.49 -6.49
N ARG A 25 7.97 -9.64 -6.79
CA ARG A 25 7.21 -8.60 -7.49
C ARG A 25 6.87 -7.44 -6.57
N LYS A 26 5.96 -7.61 -5.60
CA LYS A 26 5.56 -6.48 -4.73
C LYS A 26 6.56 -6.25 -3.61
N GLY A 27 7.15 -7.31 -3.05
CA GLY A 27 8.11 -7.20 -1.95
C GLY A 27 9.43 -6.52 -2.35
N ALA A 28 9.82 -6.56 -3.63
CA ALA A 28 11.05 -5.95 -4.12
C ALA A 28 10.82 -5.04 -5.35
N ALA A 29 10.66 -5.63 -6.54
CA ALA A 29 10.79 -4.91 -7.81
C ALA A 29 9.78 -3.76 -7.97
N LEU A 30 8.49 -4.02 -7.75
CA LEU A 30 7.42 -3.04 -7.89
C LEU A 30 7.51 -1.95 -6.82
N ASN A 31 7.88 -2.29 -5.58
CA ASN A 31 8.12 -1.27 -4.55
C ASN A 31 9.27 -0.34 -4.95
N ALA A 32 10.38 -0.87 -5.48
CA ALA A 32 11.52 -0.07 -5.92
C ALA A 32 11.13 0.89 -7.05
N VAL A 33 10.40 0.41 -8.06
CA VAL A 33 9.90 1.26 -9.16
C VAL A 33 8.95 2.32 -8.63
N GLN A 34 8.00 1.98 -7.76
CA GLN A 34 7.04 2.94 -7.21
C GLN A 34 7.73 4.05 -6.39
N ILE A 35 8.77 3.71 -5.61
CA ILE A 35 9.58 4.70 -4.88
C ILE A 35 10.30 5.62 -5.88
N ALA A 36 10.90 5.06 -6.94
CA ALA A 36 11.56 5.85 -7.98
C ALA A 36 10.58 6.78 -8.72
N GLU A 37 9.37 6.33 -9.00
CA GLU A 37 8.31 7.16 -9.61
C GLU A 37 7.94 8.34 -8.71
N ILE A 38 7.78 8.12 -7.40
CA ILE A 38 7.49 9.18 -6.43
C ILE A 38 8.66 10.16 -6.33
N LEU A 39 9.89 9.65 -6.22
CA LEU A 39 11.10 10.48 -6.18
C LEU A 39 11.19 11.37 -7.43
N ALA A 40 10.98 10.79 -8.61
CA ALA A 40 10.99 11.51 -9.87
C ALA A 40 9.93 12.63 -9.90
N ALA A 41 8.70 12.33 -9.45
CA ALA A 41 7.57 13.26 -9.48
C ALA A 41 7.65 14.39 -8.46
N GLU A 42 8.22 14.13 -7.28
CA GLU A 42 8.21 15.08 -6.16
C GLU A 42 9.53 15.83 -5.96
N HIS A 43 10.66 15.23 -6.32
CA HIS A 43 11.97 15.74 -5.94
C HIS A 43 12.92 15.98 -7.12
N LEU A 44 12.66 15.38 -8.30
CA LEU A 44 13.54 15.50 -9.48
C LEU A 44 12.88 16.25 -10.65
N GLY A 45 11.76 16.95 -10.41
CA GLY A 45 11.10 17.77 -11.42
C GLY A 45 10.40 16.99 -12.55
N GLY A 46 10.16 15.69 -12.35
CA GLY A 46 9.43 14.85 -13.29
C GLY A 46 7.98 15.33 -13.48
N LYS A 47 7.50 15.34 -14.73
CA LYS A 47 6.11 15.69 -15.03
C LYS A 47 5.17 14.79 -14.24
N ARG A 48 4.39 15.36 -13.31
CA ARG A 48 3.35 14.62 -12.58
C ARG A 48 2.48 13.87 -13.59
N ARG A 49 2.56 12.53 -13.59
CA ARG A 49 1.42 11.74 -14.06
C ARG A 49 0.27 12.05 -13.10
N ALA A 50 -0.94 12.24 -13.62
CA ALA A 50 -2.13 12.56 -12.82
C ALA A 50 -2.14 11.66 -11.57
N ALA A 51 -2.32 12.28 -10.40
CA ALA A 51 -2.15 11.63 -9.12
C ALA A 51 -2.89 10.28 -9.11
N PRO A 52 -2.29 9.21 -8.55
CA PRO A 52 -3.02 7.97 -8.35
C PRO A 52 -4.32 8.31 -7.60
N PRO A 53 -5.46 7.68 -7.95
CA PRO A 53 -6.75 8.02 -7.36
C PRO A 53 -6.60 7.99 -5.86
N ARG A 54 -6.70 9.16 -5.21
CA ARG A 54 -6.61 9.25 -3.75
C ARG A 54 -7.64 8.30 -3.18
N LEU A 55 -7.27 7.60 -2.12
CA LEU A 55 -8.16 6.73 -1.32
C LEU A 55 -9.37 7.48 -0.72
N GLU A 56 -9.56 8.77 -1.02
CA GLU A 56 -10.76 9.54 -0.72
C GLU A 56 -12.03 8.91 -1.33
N ALA A 57 -11.92 8.11 -2.39
CA ALA A 57 -13.05 7.36 -2.95
C ALA A 57 -13.58 6.22 -2.05
N VAL A 58 -12.84 5.81 -1.01
CA VAL A 58 -13.28 4.75 -0.07
C VAL A 58 -14.09 5.32 1.09
N ARG A 59 -14.06 6.65 1.32
CA ARG A 59 -14.84 7.31 2.39
C ARG A 59 -16.27 7.67 1.98
N ALA A 60 -16.66 7.43 0.72
CA ALA A 60 -18.01 7.63 0.22
C ALA A 60 -18.74 6.28 0.09
N LYS A 61 -19.03 5.62 1.21
CA LYS A 61 -20.15 4.70 1.39
C LYS A 61 -20.33 4.32 2.85
#